data_AF-A0A1Z9SBB8-F1
#
_entry.id   AF-A0A1Z9SBB8-F1
#
_cell.length_a   1.000
_cell.length_b   1.000
_cell.length_c   1.000
_cell.angle_alpha   90.00
_cell.angle_beta   90.00
_cell.angle_gamma   90.00
#
_symmetry.space_group_name_H-M   'P 1'
#
loop_
_entity.id
_entity.type
_entity.pdbx_description
1 polymer ?
#
loop_
_entity_poly.entity_id
_entity_poly.type
_entity_poly.pdbx_seq_one_letter_code
_entity_poly.pdbx_strand_id
1 'polypeptide(L)' 'MSATDPTQEFYTDLDDWWGQLWGNRIAAKAPDKKMKDRFFRYVYNRCRDVGSFKITDDDIGNFFSDYLNYLGEW' A
#
# COMPACT_ATOMS: atom_id res chain seq x y z
N MET A 1 4.60 -24.15 13.90
CA MET A 1 4.02 -22.86 13.48
C MET A 1 5.09 -22.18 12.64
N SER A 2 4.87 -22.02 11.34
CA SER A 2 5.82 -21.31 10.47
C SER A 2 5.74 -19.84 10.83
N ALA A 3 6.83 -19.24 11.31
CA ALA A 3 6.89 -17.80 11.46
C ALA A 3 6.83 -17.22 10.05
N THR A 4 5.69 -16.64 9.67
CA THR A 4 5.60 -15.88 8.42
C THR A 4 6.64 -14.76 8.48
N ASP A 5 7.36 -14.54 7.39
CA ASP A 5 8.29 -13.42 7.28
C ASP A 5 7.49 -12.12 7.50
N PRO A 6 7.85 -11.24 8.45
CA PRO A 6 7.14 -9.98 8.69
C PRO A 6 7.02 -9.12 7.44
N THR A 7 7.94 -9.28 6.49
CA THR A 7 7.92 -8.64 5.18
C THR A 7 6.83 -9.20 4.29
N GLN A 8 6.58 -10.52 4.35
CA GLN A 8 5.54 -11.19 3.59
C GLN A 8 4.15 -10.80 4.11
N GLU A 9 3.97 -10.70 5.43
CA GLU A 9 2.72 -10.21 6.04
C GLU A 9 2.43 -8.77 5.58
N PHE A 10 3.42 -7.88 5.66
CA PHE A 10 3.31 -6.50 5.15
C PHE A 10 2.84 -6.41 3.69
N TYR A 11 3.45 -7.18 2.79
CA TYR A 11 3.02 -7.16 1.39
C TYR A 11 1.66 -7.79 1.17
N THR A 12 1.26 -8.75 2.00
CA THR A 12 -0.08 -9.36 1.95
C THR A 12 -1.14 -8.33 2.35
N ASP A 13 -0.91 -7.61 3.44
CA ASP A 13 -1.82 -6.55 3.92
C ASP A 13 -1.99 -5.44 2.87
N LEU A 14 -0.90 -5.02 2.22
CA LEU A 14 -0.95 -4.05 1.12
C LEU A 14 -1.72 -4.57 -0.10
N ASP A 15 -1.55 -5.84 -0.46
CA ASP A 15 -2.24 -6.46 -1.59
C ASP A 15 -3.75 -6.54 -1.34
N ASP A 16 -4.12 -6.99 -0.15
CA ASP A 16 -5.50 -7.12 0.29
C ASP A 16 -6.19 -5.75 0.34
N TRP A 17 -5.54 -4.75 0.92
CA TRP A 17 -6.07 -3.38 0.94
C TRP A 17 -6.26 -2.82 -0.47
N TRP A 18 -5.28 -3.02 -1.36
CA TRP A 18 -5.36 -2.58 -2.76
C TRP A 18 -6.52 -3.26 -3.50
N GLY A 19 -6.68 -4.58 -3.32
CA GLY A 19 -7.79 -5.34 -3.86
C GLY A 19 -9.14 -4.82 -3.38
N GLN A 20 -9.27 -4.54 -2.09
CA GLN A 20 -10.50 -3.99 -1.51
C GLN A 20 -10.83 -2.58 -2.02
N LEU A 21 -9.81 -1.72 -2.19
CA LEU A 21 -9.98 -0.37 -2.71
C LEU A 21 -10.69 -0.39 -4.07
N TRP A 22 -10.18 -1.20 -5.00
CA TRP A 22 -10.68 -1.27 -6.38
C TRP A 22 -11.85 -2.26 -6.57
N GLY A 23 -12.00 -3.22 -5.66
CA GLY A 23 -13.09 -4.20 -5.70
C GLY A 23 -14.40 -3.68 -5.09
N ASN A 24 -14.30 -2.92 -3.99
CA ASN A 24 -15.47 -2.58 -3.16
C ASN A 24 -15.65 -1.08 -2.92
N ARG A 25 -14.58 -0.28 -3.00
CA ARG A 25 -14.61 1.12 -2.53
C ARG A 25 -14.59 2.16 -3.65
N ILE A 26 -14.17 1.79 -4.85
CA ILE A 26 -14.12 2.69 -6.00
C ILE A 26 -14.76 2.01 -7.22
N ALA A 27 -15.77 2.65 -7.80
CA ALA A 27 -16.39 2.23 -9.08
C ALA A 27 -15.49 2.56 -10.29
N ALA A 28 -14.20 2.24 -10.20
CA ALA A 28 -13.21 2.51 -11.22
C ALA A 28 -12.32 1.30 -11.44
N LYS A 29 -11.77 1.18 -12.65
CA LYS A 29 -10.85 0.10 -12.98
C LYS A 29 -9.57 0.24 -12.15
N ALA A 30 -9.11 -0.87 -11.57
CA ALA A 30 -7.82 -0.91 -10.90
C ALA A 30 -6.70 -0.39 -11.82
N PRO A 31 -5.77 0.43 -11.31
CA PRO A 31 -4.61 0.89 -12.04
C PRO A 31 -3.75 -0.27 -12.54
N ASP A 32 -2.86 0.04 -13.49
CA ASP A 32 -1.94 -0.95 -13.99
C ASP A 32 -0.96 -1.44 -12.91
N LYS A 33 -0.31 -2.58 -13.19
CA LYS A 33 0.66 -3.18 -12.27
C LYS A 33 1.78 -2.21 -11.89
N LYS A 34 2.20 -1.32 -12.80
CA LYS A 34 3.29 -0.37 -12.54
C LYS A 34 2.90 0.65 -11.46
N MET A 35 1.65 1.14 -11.48
CA MET A 35 1.16 2.07 -10.47
C MET A 35 1.04 1.40 -9.09
N LYS A 36 0.55 0.16 -9.05
CA LYS A 36 0.54 -0.66 -7.83
C LYS A 36 1.95 -0.85 -7.27
N ASP A 37 2.89 -1.30 -8.09
CA ASP A 37 4.27 -1.55 -7.68
C ASP A 37 4.96 -0.27 -7.15
N ARG A 38 4.70 0.88 -7.77
CA ARG A 38 5.21 2.19 -7.30
C ARG A 38 4.63 2.59 -5.96
N PHE A 39 3.33 2.43 -5.78
CA PHE A 39 2.68 2.72 -4.50
C PHE A 39 3.22 1.81 -3.39
N PHE A 40 3.36 0.51 -3.65
CA PHE A 40 3.86 -0.44 -2.65
C PHE A 40 5.29 -0.11 -2.25
N ARG A 41 6.14 0.27 -3.22
CA ARG A 41 7.49 0.74 -2.94
C ARG A 41 7.51 2.05 -2.14
N TYR A 42 6.57 2.97 -2.41
CA TYR A 42 6.42 4.20 -1.63
C TYR A 42 6.11 3.87 -0.16
N VAL A 43 5.11 3.04 0.11
CA VAL A 43 4.75 2.65 1.49
C VAL A 43 5.90 1.91 2.16
N TYR A 44 6.54 0.97 1.47
CA TYR A 44 7.71 0.25 1.99
C TYR A 44 8.83 1.20 2.45
N ASN A 45 9.16 2.22 1.65
CA ASN A 45 10.18 3.18 2.02
C ASN A 45 9.78 3.98 3.27
N ARG A 46 8.53 4.43 3.38
CA ARG A 46 8.03 5.15 4.56
C ARG A 46 8.11 4.30 5.83
N CYS A 47 7.70 3.04 5.75
CA CYS A 47 7.79 2.08 6.84
C CYS A 47 9.25 1.79 7.24
N ARG A 48 10.13 1.66 6.24
CA ARG A 48 11.56 1.46 6.46
C ARG A 48 12.21 2.66 7.17
N ASP A 49 11.85 3.88 6.82
CA ASP A 49 12.41 5.11 7.41
C ASP A 49 12.11 5.23 8.91
N VAL A 50 10.97 4.70 9.36
CA VAL A 50 10.55 4.70 10.78
C VAL A 50 10.85 3.37 11.49
N GLY A 51 11.35 2.36 10.77
CA GLY A 51 11.69 1.05 11.33
C GLY A 51 10.47 0.21 11.76
N SER A 52 9.28 0.47 11.21
CA SER A 52 8.05 -0.26 11.54
C SER A 52 7.31 -0.71 10.28
N PHE A 53 7.08 -2.02 10.16
CA PHE A 53 6.30 -2.64 9.08
C PHE A 53 4.89 -3.05 9.52
N LYS A 54 4.48 -2.68 10.74
CA LYS A 54 3.09 -2.80 11.16
C LYS A 54 2.32 -1.61 10.60
N ILE A 55 1.35 -1.89 9.73
CA ILE A 55 0.49 -0.87 9.11
C ILE A 55 -0.96 -1.28 9.28
N THR A 56 -1.84 -0.31 9.48
CA THR A 56 -3.29 -0.53 9.49
C THR A 56 -3.91 -0.08 8.16
N ASP A 57 -5.14 -0.51 7.87
CA ASP A 57 -5.89 -0.05 6.69
C ASP A 57 -6.00 1.48 6.60
N ASP A 58 -6.12 2.16 7.75
CA ASP A 58 -6.18 3.62 7.83
C ASP A 58 -4.83 4.25 7.48
N ASP A 59 -3.72 3.66 7.93
CA ASP A 59 -2.37 4.11 7.57
C ASP A 59 -2.14 3.98 6.05
N ILE A 60 -2.54 2.86 5.46
CA ILE A 60 -2.42 2.63 4.01
C ILE A 60 -3.27 3.66 3.25
N GLY A 61 -4.47 3.98 3.74
CA GLY A 61 -5.33 5.02 3.16
C GLY A 61 -4.72 6.42 3.21
N ASN A 62 -4.08 6.76 4.33
CA ASN A 62 -3.34 8.02 4.46
C ASN A 62 -2.16 8.06 3.50
N PHE A 63 -1.36 6.99 3.41
CA PHE A 63 -0.26 6.92 2.46
C PHE A 63 -0.72 7.00 1.00
N PHE A 64 -1.87 6.42 0.67
CA PHE A 64 -2.43 6.50 -0.67
C PHE A 64 -2.81 7.94 -1.01
N SER A 65 -3.43 8.67 -0.08
CA SER A 65 -3.76 10.08 -0.25
C SER A 65 -2.50 10.93 -0.43
N ASP A 66 -1.47 10.73 0.39
CA ASP A 66 -0.17 11.39 0.27
C ASP A 66 0.51 11.09 -1.07
N TYR A 67 0.45 9.84 -1.51
CA TYR A 67 1.02 9.40 -2.78
C TYR A 67 0.32 10.07 -3.98
N LEU A 68 -1.02 10.21 -3.93
CA LEU A 68 -1.76 10.93 -4.97
C LEU A 68 -1.40 12.41 -5.00
N ASN A 69 -1.24 13.06 -3.84
CA ASN A 69 -0.78 14.45 -3.76
C ASN A 69 0.62 14.61 -4.36
N TYR A 70 1.55 13.71 -4.02
CA TYR A 70 2.90 13.70 -4.59
C TYR A 70 2.92 13.55 -6.12
N LEU A 71 2.00 12.76 -6.69
CA LEU A 71 1.87 12.62 -8.15
C LEU A 71 1.27 13.85 -8.83
N GLY A 72 0.39 14.59 -8.13
CA GLY A 72 -0.27 15.78 -8.65
C GLY A 72 0.60 17.05 -8.63
N GLU A 73 1.71 17.03 -7.88
CA GLU A 73 2.70 18.11 -7.85
C GLU A 73 3.70 18.09 -9.04
N TRP A 74 3.52 17.17 -10.00
CA TRP A 74 4.36 17.02 -11.21
C TRP A 74 3.65 17.42 -12.51
#